data_AF-A0A7R9CWN8-F1
#
_entry.id   AF-A0A7R9CWN8-F1
#
_cell.length_a   1.000
_cell.length_b   1.000
_cell.length_c   1.000
_cell.angle_alpha   90.00
_cell.angle_beta   90.00
_cell.angle_gamma   90.00
#
_symmetry.space_group_name_H-M   'P 1'
#
loop_
_entity.id
_entity.type
_entity.pdbx_description
1 polymer ?
#
loop_
_entity_poly.entity_id
_entity_poly.type
_entity_poly.pdbx_seq_one_letter_code
_entity_poly.pdbx_strand_id
1 'polypeptide(L)'
;MFCTYVMTHLGSGPQWNLVVQHHADICQETMWRNFLYIHNYFGFQNMCLTHTHQLGIDMQLFLISPLVVYLLWKSRWLGVLLILTVCWWSTALRYTVTYNNNLSTVVYFGVPVAKLFDTANLSYILPTHRATIYLIGVLVGYWLRNMRKIHLNKMAVGVGWTVAIALALLAMCGPYHMARLHYSYNPEDAALYNAWSPIVWSGFLIWVIFATEQGYGGVVGDLLRWKGFVVFTRVAYAVYLTQFPIFFYNVGTTRHSHYYRPYMLFEMGEVTCILIAAVGMTLLFDLPAQEIKKIVWRRRTKHVDVSSDESNLYRKWSSRG
;
A
#
# COMPACT_ATOMS: atom_id res chain seq x y z
N MET A 1 -4.32 -17.78 -10.82
CA MET A 1 -4.75 -18.21 -12.17
C MET A 1 -3.62 -18.10 -13.18
N PHE A 2 -3.26 -16.91 -13.68
CA PHE A 2 -2.17 -16.78 -14.68
C PHE A 2 -0.83 -17.38 -14.18
N CYS A 3 -0.35 -16.94 -13.01
CA CYS A 3 0.90 -17.45 -12.42
C CYS A 3 0.86 -18.95 -12.08
N THR A 4 -0.34 -19.49 -11.91
CA THR A 4 -0.60 -20.86 -11.46
C THR A 4 -0.58 -21.85 -12.63
N TYR A 5 -1.27 -21.52 -13.72
CA TYR A 5 -1.55 -22.46 -14.81
C TYR A 5 -0.91 -22.09 -16.14
N VAL A 6 -0.61 -20.81 -16.38
CA VAL A 6 -0.09 -20.35 -17.67
C VAL A 6 1.42 -20.15 -17.59
N MET A 7 1.88 -19.44 -16.57
CA MET A 7 3.28 -19.03 -16.44
C MET A 7 4.27 -20.20 -16.45
N THR A 8 3.91 -21.35 -15.88
CA THR A 8 4.73 -22.57 -15.81
C THR A 8 5.09 -23.15 -17.18
N HIS A 9 4.31 -22.85 -18.22
CA HIS A 9 4.49 -23.37 -19.59
C HIS A 9 5.13 -22.35 -20.55
N LEU A 10 5.39 -21.11 -20.11
CA LEU A 10 5.91 -20.03 -20.97
C LEU A 10 7.43 -20.06 -21.18
N GLY A 11 8.15 -20.94 -20.50
CA GLY A 11 9.62 -20.93 -20.54
C GLY A 11 10.27 -22.10 -19.84
N SER A 12 11.60 -22.06 -19.82
CA SER A 12 12.45 -23.03 -19.13
C SER A 12 13.78 -22.38 -18.76
N GLY A 13 14.40 -22.89 -17.70
CA GLY A 13 15.70 -22.41 -17.22
C GLY A 13 16.13 -23.11 -15.94
N PRO A 14 17.39 -22.92 -15.51
CA PRO A 14 17.95 -23.64 -14.36
C PRO A 14 17.26 -23.26 -13.04
N GLN A 15 16.75 -22.03 -12.92
CA GLN A 15 16.02 -21.55 -11.74
C GLN A 15 14.49 -21.72 -11.88
N TRP A 16 14.01 -22.28 -13.00
CA TRP A 16 12.58 -22.34 -13.30
C TRP A 16 11.77 -23.13 -12.28
N ASN A 17 12.28 -24.30 -11.87
CA ASN A 17 11.56 -25.15 -10.91
C ASN A 17 11.58 -24.54 -9.50
N LEU A 18 12.71 -23.90 -9.12
CA LEU A 18 12.91 -23.28 -7.82
C LEU A 18 12.06 -22.02 -7.63
N VAL A 19 11.86 -21.24 -8.69
CA VAL A 19 11.17 -19.95 -8.62
C VAL A 19 9.75 -20.08 -9.19
N VAL A 20 9.61 -20.46 -10.46
CA VAL A 20 8.31 -20.43 -11.15
C VAL A 20 7.41 -21.60 -10.73
N GLN A 21 7.89 -22.84 -10.78
CA GLN A 21 7.06 -24.00 -10.42
C GLN A 21 6.71 -24.00 -8.93
N HIS A 22 7.68 -23.80 -8.05
CA HIS A 22 7.43 -23.74 -6.61
C HIS A 22 6.38 -22.68 -6.24
N HIS A 23 6.42 -21.48 -6.83
CA HIS A 23 5.39 -20.48 -6.62
C HIS A 23 4.03 -20.89 -7.21
N ALA A 24 4.01 -21.56 -8.36
CA ALA A 24 2.78 -22.07 -8.95
C ALA A 24 2.11 -23.12 -8.05
N ASP A 25 2.88 -24.03 -7.44
CA ASP A 25 2.39 -25.07 -6.54
C ASP A 25 1.74 -24.46 -5.28
N ILE A 26 2.44 -23.52 -4.63
CA ILE A 26 1.89 -22.76 -3.50
C ILE A 26 0.59 -22.06 -3.91
N CYS A 27 0.56 -21.47 -5.11
CA CYS A 27 -0.62 -20.82 -5.63
C CYS A 27 -1.81 -21.77 -5.85
N GLN A 28 -1.59 -23.02 -6.27
CA GLN A 28 -2.68 -23.98 -6.46
C GLN A 28 -3.42 -24.24 -5.15
N GLU A 29 -2.68 -24.36 -4.05
CA GLU A 29 -3.25 -24.63 -2.73
C GLU A 29 -3.83 -23.39 -2.04
N THR A 30 -3.25 -22.21 -2.27
CA THR A 30 -3.51 -21.01 -1.45
C THR A 30 -4.16 -19.84 -2.18
N MET A 31 -4.40 -19.91 -3.51
CA MET A 31 -4.95 -18.77 -4.26
C MET A 31 -6.30 -18.26 -3.70
N TRP A 32 -7.12 -19.14 -3.14
CA TRP A 32 -8.41 -18.78 -2.53
C TRP A 32 -8.24 -17.78 -1.37
N ARG A 33 -7.12 -17.82 -0.65
CA ARG A 33 -6.80 -16.89 0.45
C ARG A 33 -6.61 -15.46 -0.06
N ASN A 34 -6.04 -15.29 -1.25
CA ASN A 34 -5.87 -13.98 -1.89
C ASN A 34 -7.22 -13.37 -2.30
N PHE A 35 -8.16 -14.19 -2.78
CA PHE A 35 -9.51 -13.71 -3.14
C PHE A 35 -10.29 -13.21 -1.92
N LEU A 36 -10.08 -13.84 -0.76
CA LEU A 36 -10.67 -13.41 0.51
C LEU A 36 -9.86 -12.32 1.23
N TYR A 37 -8.70 -11.92 0.69
CA TYR A 37 -7.78 -10.96 1.31
C TYR A 37 -7.31 -11.35 2.72
N ILE A 38 -7.18 -12.64 3.03
CA ILE A 38 -6.76 -13.14 4.36
C ILE A 38 -5.36 -13.74 4.37
N HIS A 39 -4.69 -13.80 3.22
CA HIS A 39 -3.36 -14.42 3.04
C HIS A 39 -2.29 -13.87 3.99
N ASN A 40 -2.45 -12.63 4.47
CA ASN A 40 -1.57 -11.97 5.45
C ASN A 40 -1.37 -12.73 6.78
N TYR A 41 -2.30 -13.60 7.16
CA TYR A 41 -2.26 -14.32 8.43
C TYR A 41 -1.65 -15.72 8.34
N PHE A 42 -1.29 -16.19 7.15
CA PHE A 42 -0.83 -17.58 6.92
C PHE A 42 0.67 -17.69 6.64
N GLY A 43 1.42 -16.63 6.93
CA GLY A 43 2.85 -16.52 6.67
C GLY A 43 3.16 -16.13 5.22
N PHE A 44 4.22 -15.33 5.07
CA PHE A 44 4.76 -14.80 3.82
C PHE A 44 5.17 -15.90 2.84
N GLN A 45 5.78 -16.98 3.33
CA GLN A 45 6.24 -18.08 2.49
C GLN A 45 5.09 -18.85 1.83
N ASN A 46 3.92 -18.90 2.46
CA ASN A 46 2.73 -19.57 1.95
C ASN A 46 1.82 -18.64 1.15
N MET A 47 2.30 -17.44 0.77
CA MET A 47 1.54 -16.53 -0.07
C MET A 47 1.76 -16.87 -1.53
N CYS A 48 0.67 -17.13 -2.25
CA CYS A 48 0.68 -17.28 -3.71
C CYS A 48 1.34 -16.07 -4.42
N LEU A 49 1.00 -14.85 -3.99
CA LEU A 49 1.61 -13.62 -4.51
C LEU A 49 2.05 -12.77 -3.32
N THR A 50 3.33 -12.86 -2.95
CA THR A 50 3.87 -12.16 -1.77
C THR A 50 3.64 -10.66 -1.84
N HIS A 51 3.67 -10.05 -3.02
CA HIS A 51 3.44 -8.62 -3.17
C HIS A 51 2.03 -8.20 -2.78
N THR A 52 1.00 -9.02 -2.99
CA THR A 52 -0.41 -8.67 -2.73
C THR A 52 -0.74 -8.53 -1.24
N HIS A 53 0.24 -8.73 -0.35
CA HIS A 53 0.06 -8.49 1.09
C HIS A 53 -0.48 -7.08 1.37
N GLN A 54 0.02 -6.05 0.67
CA GLN A 54 -0.43 -4.67 0.83
C GLN A 54 -1.92 -4.53 0.46
N LEU A 55 -2.36 -5.14 -0.64
CA LEU A 55 -3.76 -5.12 -1.04
C LEU A 55 -4.67 -5.79 0.02
N GLY A 56 -4.18 -6.88 0.63
CA GLY A 56 -4.85 -7.52 1.77
C GLY A 56 -4.96 -6.59 2.98
N ILE A 57 -3.86 -5.92 3.34
CA ILE A 57 -3.80 -4.97 4.47
C ILE A 57 -4.79 -3.83 4.23
N ASP A 58 -4.78 -3.25 3.03
CA ASP A 58 -5.63 -2.13 2.66
C ASP A 58 -7.11 -2.52 2.76
N MET A 59 -7.50 -3.69 2.24
CA MET A 59 -8.88 -4.18 2.35
C MET A 59 -9.28 -4.40 3.81
N GLN A 60 -8.42 -5.04 4.61
CA GLN A 60 -8.70 -5.32 6.02
C GLN A 60 -8.86 -4.05 6.85
N LEU A 61 -7.99 -3.05 6.67
CA LEU A 61 -8.08 -1.76 7.34
C LEU A 61 -9.25 -0.90 6.80
N PHE A 62 -9.55 -1.02 5.51
CA PHE A 62 -10.70 -0.36 4.89
C PHE A 62 -12.02 -0.87 5.46
N LEU A 63 -12.16 -2.17 5.72
CA LEU A 63 -13.37 -2.72 6.35
C LEU A 63 -13.61 -2.17 7.77
N ILE A 64 -12.54 -1.85 8.51
CA ILE A 64 -12.63 -1.26 9.86
C ILE A 64 -12.90 0.25 9.79
N SER A 65 -12.50 0.92 8.71
CA SER A 65 -12.57 2.39 8.58
C SER A 65 -13.99 2.98 8.79
N PRO A 66 -15.09 2.44 8.24
CA PRO A 66 -16.44 2.95 8.48
C PRO A 66 -16.81 3.03 9.97
N LEU A 67 -16.40 2.04 10.78
CA LEU A 67 -16.63 2.05 12.23
C LEU A 67 -15.92 3.23 12.89
N VAL A 68 -14.64 3.43 12.55
CA VAL A 68 -13.82 4.53 13.07
C VAL A 68 -14.39 5.89 12.65
N VAL A 69 -14.77 6.03 11.38
CA VAL A 69 -15.39 7.25 10.84
C VAL A 69 -16.75 7.52 11.48
N TYR A 70 -17.57 6.49 11.69
CA TYR A 70 -18.85 6.62 12.40
C TYR A 70 -18.65 7.13 13.83
N LEU A 71 -17.65 6.60 14.56
CA LEU A 71 -17.34 7.07 15.90
C LEU A 71 -16.85 8.52 15.90
N LEU A 72 -15.97 8.91 14.96
CA LEU A 72 -15.52 10.30 14.77
C LEU A 72 -16.68 11.26 14.48
N TRP A 73 -17.69 10.79 13.74
CA TRP A 73 -18.88 11.56 13.44
C TRP A 73 -19.80 11.72 14.66
N LYS A 74 -20.02 10.63 15.42
CA LYS A 74 -20.87 10.63 16.62
C LYS A 74 -20.23 11.45 17.76
N SER A 75 -18.94 11.29 17.99
CA SER A 75 -18.19 12.04 19.01
C SER A 75 -16.74 12.19 18.60
N ARG A 76 -16.33 13.44 18.34
CA ARG A 76 -14.97 13.77 17.92
C ARG A 76 -13.93 13.26 18.91
N TRP A 77 -14.17 13.48 20.20
CA TRP A 77 -13.25 13.09 21.27
C TRP A 77 -13.09 11.57 21.36
N LEU A 78 -14.20 10.80 21.31
CA LEU A 78 -14.14 9.34 21.37
C LEU A 78 -13.44 8.75 20.14
N GLY A 79 -13.73 9.27 18.94
CA GLY A 79 -13.10 8.82 17.71
C GLY A 79 -11.59 9.11 17.68
N VAL A 80 -11.17 10.31 18.10
CA VAL A 80 -9.75 10.66 18.22
C VAL A 80 -9.06 9.82 19.27
N LEU A 81 -9.68 9.63 20.45
CA LEU A 81 -9.12 8.78 21.50
C LEU A 81 -8.90 7.34 21.01
N LEU A 82 -9.90 6.75 20.33
CA LEU A 82 -9.77 5.42 19.75
C LEU A 82 -8.62 5.34 18.74
N ILE A 83 -8.50 6.34 17.85
CA ILE A 83 -7.41 6.37 16.87
C ILE A 83 -6.06 6.44 17.59
N LEU A 84 -5.91 7.34 18.57
CA LEU A 84 -4.66 7.50 19.30
C LEU A 84 -4.27 6.23 20.07
N THR A 85 -5.23 5.55 20.71
CA THR A 85 -4.96 4.31 21.44
C THR A 85 -4.55 3.18 20.49
N VAL A 86 -5.23 3.01 19.36
CA VAL A 86 -4.87 2.00 18.36
C VAL A 86 -3.52 2.31 17.70
N CYS A 87 -3.24 3.58 17.39
CA CYS A 87 -1.94 4.01 16.87
C CYS A 87 -0.82 3.74 17.87
N TRP A 88 -1.05 4.01 19.17
CA TRP A 88 -0.08 3.72 20.22
C TRP A 88 0.18 2.23 20.32
N TRP A 89 -0.88 1.41 20.39
CA TRP A 89 -0.74 -0.05 20.49
C TRP A 89 -0.07 -0.66 19.25
N SER A 90 -0.46 -0.22 18.05
CA SER A 90 0.13 -0.66 16.78
C SER A 90 1.64 -0.34 16.69
N THR A 91 2.03 0.84 17.16
CA THR A 91 3.45 1.27 17.17
C THR A 91 4.24 0.54 18.26
N ALA A 92 3.67 0.38 19.45
CA ALA A 92 4.27 -0.38 20.53
C ALA A 92 4.45 -1.85 20.13
N LEU A 93 3.44 -2.46 19.51
CA LEU A 93 3.51 -3.83 18.97
C LEU A 93 4.64 -3.98 17.96
N ARG A 94 4.78 -3.03 17.02
CA ARG A 94 5.90 -3.00 16.08
C ARG A 94 7.24 -2.98 16.78
N TYR A 95 7.42 -2.11 17.76
CA TYR A 95 8.65 -2.00 18.53
C TYR A 95 8.96 -3.31 19.26
N THR A 96 8.03 -3.82 20.06
CA THR A 96 8.23 -4.99 20.92
C THR A 96 8.48 -6.26 20.10
N VAL A 97 7.72 -6.48 19.03
CA VAL A 97 7.90 -7.64 18.16
C VAL A 97 9.25 -7.58 17.43
N THR A 98 9.67 -6.40 16.98
CA THR A 98 10.97 -6.22 16.32
C THR A 98 12.13 -6.48 17.27
N TYR A 99 12.05 -5.94 18.49
CA TYR A 99 13.06 -6.10 19.52
C TYR A 99 13.17 -7.55 20.00
N ASN A 100 12.05 -8.15 20.41
CA ASN A 100 12.04 -9.49 21.01
C ASN A 100 12.42 -10.61 20.03
N ASN A 101 12.06 -10.47 18.75
CA ASN A 101 12.34 -11.49 17.73
C ASN A 101 13.58 -11.16 16.88
N ASN A 102 14.37 -10.15 17.27
CA ASN A 102 15.58 -9.73 16.55
C ASN A 102 15.34 -9.48 15.04
N LEU A 103 14.22 -8.83 14.70
CA LEU A 103 13.83 -8.57 13.31
C LEU A 103 14.62 -7.42 12.71
N SER A 104 14.83 -7.45 11.40
CA SER A 104 15.60 -6.42 10.69
C SER A 104 14.87 -5.97 9.43
N THR A 105 14.50 -4.69 9.39
CA THR A 105 13.86 -4.06 8.23
C THR A 105 14.85 -3.47 7.24
N VAL A 106 16.13 -3.37 7.63
CA VAL A 106 17.22 -2.83 6.81
C VAL A 106 18.16 -3.98 6.47
N VAL A 107 18.42 -4.17 5.18
CA VAL A 107 19.36 -5.20 4.71
C VAL A 107 20.78 -4.73 5.02
N TYR A 108 21.44 -5.38 5.97
CA TYR A 108 22.83 -5.14 6.34
C TYR A 108 23.72 -6.29 5.85
N PHE A 109 25.03 -6.05 5.78
CA PHE A 109 25.98 -7.06 5.32
C PHE A 109 26.00 -8.28 6.26
N GLY A 110 25.78 -9.48 5.70
CA GLY A 110 25.74 -10.73 6.47
C GLY A 110 24.40 -11.01 7.18
N VAL A 111 23.31 -10.29 6.86
CA VAL A 111 21.98 -10.60 7.40
C VAL A 111 21.52 -12.01 6.95
N PRO A 112 21.10 -12.89 7.88
CA PRO A 112 20.55 -14.19 7.50
C PRO A 112 19.22 -14.05 6.75
N VAL A 113 19.04 -14.83 5.68
CA VAL A 113 17.78 -14.85 4.91
C VAL A 113 16.58 -15.24 5.79
N ALA A 114 16.77 -16.15 6.75
CA ALA A 114 15.75 -16.52 7.72
C ALA A 114 15.21 -15.29 8.50
N LYS A 115 16.09 -14.39 8.94
CA LYS A 115 15.71 -13.16 9.63
C LYS A 115 14.85 -12.24 8.76
N LEU A 116 15.11 -12.18 7.45
CA LEU A 116 14.29 -11.41 6.51
C LEU A 116 12.89 -12.02 6.38
N PHE A 117 12.78 -13.35 6.29
CA PHE A 117 11.49 -14.05 6.27
C PHE A 117 10.73 -13.90 7.60
N ASP A 118 11.41 -13.97 8.73
CA ASP A 118 10.81 -13.72 10.05
C ASP A 118 10.28 -12.29 10.14
N THR A 119 11.05 -11.32 9.64
CA THR A 119 10.61 -9.92 9.58
C THR A 119 9.39 -9.78 8.67
N ALA A 120 9.36 -10.51 7.55
CA ALA A 120 8.23 -10.53 6.65
C ALA A 120 6.96 -11.07 7.34
N ASN A 121 7.09 -12.22 8.01
CA ASN A 121 6.01 -12.94 8.69
C ASN A 121 5.45 -12.19 9.91
N LEU A 122 6.35 -11.70 10.77
CA LEU A 122 6.01 -11.21 12.10
C LEU A 122 5.76 -9.70 12.12
N SER A 123 6.03 -8.97 11.04
CA SER A 123 5.90 -7.51 11.04
C SER A 123 5.42 -6.94 9.70
N TYR A 124 6.05 -7.31 8.58
CA TYR A 124 5.86 -6.62 7.31
C TYR A 124 4.45 -6.76 6.72
N ILE A 125 3.88 -7.98 6.77
CA ILE A 125 2.58 -8.33 6.18
C ILE A 125 1.38 -8.10 7.10
N LEU A 126 1.61 -7.77 8.37
CA LEU A 126 0.56 -7.73 9.37
C LEU A 126 -0.18 -6.38 9.35
N PRO A 127 -1.52 -6.37 9.24
CA PRO A 127 -2.31 -5.14 9.24
C PRO A 127 -2.20 -4.38 10.56
N THR A 128 -2.07 -5.12 11.67
CA THR A 128 -1.90 -4.56 13.01
C THR A 128 -0.65 -3.70 13.13
N HIS A 129 0.41 -3.99 12.36
CA HIS A 129 1.63 -3.18 12.32
C HIS A 129 1.47 -1.96 11.39
N ARG A 130 0.58 -2.01 10.40
CA ARG A 130 0.34 -0.90 9.45
C ARG A 130 -0.76 0.06 9.90
N ALA A 131 -1.57 -0.33 10.89
CA ALA A 131 -2.72 0.43 11.36
C ALA A 131 -2.38 1.88 11.77
N THR A 132 -1.21 2.13 12.40
CA THR A 132 -0.81 3.50 12.81
C THR A 132 -0.91 4.51 11.67
N ILE A 133 -0.27 4.24 10.53
CA ILE A 133 -0.17 5.21 9.43
C ILE A 133 -1.53 5.35 8.74
N TYR A 134 -2.22 4.23 8.57
CA TYR A 134 -3.55 4.20 7.98
C TYR A 134 -4.53 5.09 8.76
N LEU A 135 -4.57 4.94 10.09
CA LEU A 135 -5.45 5.72 10.95
C LEU A 135 -5.03 7.18 11.08
N ILE A 136 -3.73 7.49 11.04
CA ILE A 136 -3.25 8.87 10.89
C ILE A 136 -3.81 9.48 9.60
N GLY A 137 -3.79 8.75 8.48
CA GLY A 137 -4.40 9.19 7.22
C GLY A 137 -5.90 9.47 7.34
N VAL A 138 -6.66 8.58 7.98
CA VAL A 138 -8.10 8.78 8.26
C VAL A 138 -8.33 10.04 9.10
N LEU A 139 -7.54 10.23 10.16
CA LEU A 139 -7.63 11.40 11.04
C LEU A 139 -7.33 12.70 10.29
N VAL A 140 -6.28 12.71 9.48
CA VAL A 140 -5.89 13.87 8.65
C VAL A 140 -6.96 14.18 7.62
N GLY A 141 -7.54 13.17 6.97
CA GLY A 141 -8.67 13.35 6.06
C GLY A 141 -9.90 13.94 6.75
N TYR A 142 -10.23 13.47 7.96
CA TYR A 142 -11.30 14.05 8.78
C TYR A 142 -11.00 15.50 9.19
N TRP A 143 -9.75 15.78 9.58
CA TRP A 143 -9.31 17.12 9.96
C TRP A 143 -9.40 18.10 8.78
N LEU A 144 -8.83 17.74 7.62
CA LEU A 144 -8.86 18.54 6.40
C LEU A 144 -10.30 18.88 5.96
N ARG A 145 -11.22 17.91 6.04
CA ARG A 145 -12.64 18.13 5.68
C ARG A 145 -13.32 19.21 6.53
N ASN A 146 -12.97 19.32 7.80
CA ASN A 146 -13.59 20.26 8.73
C ASN A 146 -12.82 21.57 8.87
N MET A 147 -11.65 21.68 8.25
CA MET A 147 -10.81 22.86 8.34
C MET A 147 -11.29 23.98 7.42
N ARG A 148 -11.11 25.21 7.91
CA ARG A 148 -11.22 26.44 7.12
C ARG A 148 -9.85 26.82 6.56
N LYS A 149 -9.85 27.77 5.61
CA LYS A 149 -8.60 28.34 5.11
C LYS A 149 -7.86 29.06 6.24
N ILE A 150 -6.60 28.70 6.44
CA ILE A 150 -5.74 29.30 7.47
C ILE A 150 -4.74 30.22 6.77
N HIS A 151 -4.65 31.46 7.25
CA HIS A 151 -3.64 32.43 6.78
C HIS A 151 -2.36 32.24 7.58
N LEU A 152 -1.31 31.72 6.95
CA LEU A 152 0.02 31.55 7.52
C LEU A 152 0.95 32.63 6.97
N ASN A 153 1.80 33.19 7.83
CA ASN A 153 2.88 34.07 7.38
C ASN A 153 3.94 33.25 6.63
N LYS A 154 4.67 33.89 5.71
CA LYS A 154 5.74 33.28 4.89
C LYS A 154 6.79 32.56 5.74
N MET A 155 7.14 33.11 6.91
CA MET A 155 8.08 32.49 7.84
C MET A 155 7.56 31.15 8.37
N ALA A 156 6.27 31.08 8.77
CA ALA A 156 5.67 29.83 9.27
C ALA A 156 5.62 28.75 8.18
N VAL A 157 5.33 29.14 6.94
CA VAL A 157 5.37 28.23 5.78
C VAL A 157 6.79 27.73 5.53
N GLY A 158 7.79 28.63 5.58
CA GLY A 158 9.20 28.26 5.43
C GLY A 158 9.66 27.27 6.50
N VAL A 159 9.33 27.53 7.77
CA VAL A 159 9.63 26.61 8.89
C VAL A 159 8.95 25.26 8.71
N GLY A 160 7.68 25.23 8.29
CA GLY A 160 7.00 23.97 8.07
C GLY A 160 7.63 23.14 6.95
N TRP A 161 8.07 23.76 5.85
CA TRP A 161 8.81 23.07 4.79
C TRP A 161 10.18 22.57 5.23
N THR A 162 10.95 23.35 6.00
CA THR A 162 12.25 22.88 6.51
C THR A 162 12.08 21.70 7.46
N VAL A 163 11.09 21.75 8.35
CA VAL A 163 10.75 20.63 9.24
C VAL A 163 10.30 19.41 8.43
N ALA A 164 9.43 19.58 7.44
CA ALA A 164 8.94 18.48 6.62
C ALA A 164 10.08 17.79 5.85
N ILE A 165 11.00 18.55 5.25
CA ILE A 165 12.18 18.01 4.57
C ILE A 165 13.10 17.29 5.57
N ALA A 166 13.32 17.87 6.76
CA ALA A 166 14.11 17.22 7.80
C ALA A 166 13.50 15.88 8.26
N LEU A 167 12.16 15.81 8.41
CA LEU A 167 11.46 14.56 8.69
C LEU A 167 11.64 13.53 7.56
N ALA A 168 11.49 13.94 6.29
CA ALA A 168 11.71 13.05 5.15
C ALA A 168 13.13 12.48 5.12
N LEU A 169 14.13 13.34 5.30
CA LEU A 169 15.53 12.94 5.37
C LEU A 169 15.81 12.04 6.58
N LEU A 170 15.22 12.31 7.73
CA LEU A 170 15.36 11.46 8.92
C LEU A 170 14.76 10.07 8.69
N ALA A 171 13.59 9.96 8.06
CA ALA A 171 12.96 8.66 7.79
C ALA A 171 13.75 7.84 6.74
N MET A 172 14.28 8.49 5.69
CA MET A 172 14.99 7.81 4.60
C MET A 172 16.46 7.53 4.92
N CYS A 173 17.18 8.52 5.46
CA CYS A 173 18.62 8.46 5.70
C CYS A 173 18.96 8.09 7.15
N GLY A 174 17.99 8.09 8.07
CA GLY A 174 18.16 7.68 9.46
C GLY A 174 18.87 6.33 9.67
N PRO A 175 18.55 5.26 8.92
CA PRO A 175 19.18 3.95 9.13
C PRO A 175 20.52 3.79 8.39
N TYR A 176 21.11 4.87 7.86
CA TYR A 176 22.34 4.79 7.04
C TYR A 176 23.49 4.05 7.74
N HIS A 177 23.64 4.19 9.07
CA HIS A 177 24.68 3.48 9.81
C HIS A 177 24.49 1.96 9.80
N MET A 178 23.24 1.48 9.74
CA MET A 178 22.90 0.06 9.65
C MET A 178 23.32 -0.57 8.32
N ALA A 179 23.45 0.24 7.27
CA ALA A 179 23.85 -0.22 5.94
C ALA A 179 25.38 -0.29 5.74
N ARG A 180 26.18 0.07 6.74
CA ARG A 180 27.66 0.04 6.63
C ARG A 180 28.18 -1.40 6.65
N LEU A 181 29.27 -1.66 5.92
CA LEU A 181 29.89 -2.99 5.81
C LEU A 181 30.26 -3.59 7.19
N HIS A 182 30.71 -2.75 8.11
CA HIS A 182 31.14 -3.15 9.46
C HIS A 182 30.06 -2.97 10.53
N TYR A 183 28.79 -2.82 10.12
CA TYR A 183 27.69 -2.71 11.07
C TYR A 183 27.49 -4.03 11.81
N SER A 184 27.45 -3.96 13.15
CA SER A 184 26.98 -5.06 13.99
C SER A 184 25.51 -4.83 14.31
N TYR A 185 24.68 -5.86 14.10
CA TYR A 185 23.25 -5.76 14.33
C TYR A 185 22.93 -5.36 15.76
N ASN A 186 22.20 -4.24 15.92
CA ASN A 186 21.65 -3.79 17.19
C ASN A 186 20.11 -3.90 17.15
N PRO A 187 19.48 -4.71 18.01
CA PRO A 187 18.02 -4.86 18.02
C PRO A 187 17.27 -3.58 18.42
N GLU A 188 17.87 -2.73 19.25
CA GLU A 188 17.26 -1.46 19.66
C GLU A 188 17.14 -0.50 18.46
N ASP A 189 18.24 -0.32 17.72
CA ASP A 189 18.29 0.49 16.50
C ASP A 189 17.21 0.05 15.49
N ALA A 190 17.13 -1.26 15.23
CA ALA A 190 16.16 -1.83 14.30
C ALA A 190 14.71 -1.62 14.78
N ALA A 191 14.44 -1.82 16.07
CA ALA A 191 13.12 -1.64 16.67
C ALA A 191 12.68 -0.17 16.66
N LEU A 192 13.57 0.76 17.03
CA LEU A 192 13.32 2.20 16.99
C LEU A 192 13.05 2.65 15.56
N TYR A 193 13.89 2.25 14.60
CA TYR A 193 13.69 2.61 13.21
C TYR A 193 12.36 2.07 12.68
N ASN A 194 12.04 0.79 12.92
CA ASN A 194 10.79 0.19 12.47
C ASN A 194 9.54 0.82 13.12
N ALA A 195 9.63 1.32 14.36
CA ALA A 195 8.52 1.95 15.08
C ALA A 195 8.33 3.44 14.72
N TRP A 196 9.40 4.20 14.51
CA TRP A 196 9.31 5.65 14.34
C TRP A 196 9.37 6.10 12.89
N SER A 197 10.15 5.44 12.03
CA SER A 197 10.34 5.85 10.63
C SER A 197 9.02 6.10 9.89
N PRO A 198 8.00 5.23 9.99
CA PRO A 198 6.75 5.46 9.27
C PRO A 198 5.91 6.62 9.84
N ILE A 199 6.06 6.98 11.11
CA ILE A 199 5.40 8.15 11.73
C ILE A 199 6.11 9.43 11.30
N VAL A 200 7.44 9.41 11.28
CA VAL A 200 8.26 10.53 10.80
C VAL A 200 7.96 10.80 9.32
N TRP A 201 7.92 9.76 8.49
CA TRP A 201 7.55 9.85 7.08
C TRP A 201 6.11 10.38 6.88
N SER A 202 5.16 9.93 7.70
CA SER A 202 3.79 10.43 7.62
C SER A 202 3.70 11.92 8.01
N GLY A 203 4.50 12.39 8.96
CA GLY A 203 4.59 13.81 9.30
C GLY A 203 5.00 14.69 8.11
N PHE A 204 5.98 14.24 7.31
CA PHE A 204 6.34 14.89 6.05
C PHE A 204 5.13 14.95 5.08
N LEU A 205 4.47 13.81 4.85
CA LEU A 205 3.32 13.75 3.94
C LEU A 205 2.14 14.61 4.42
N ILE A 206 1.88 14.66 5.73
CA ILE A 206 0.83 15.50 6.33
C ILE A 206 1.09 16.97 6.00
N TRP A 207 2.33 17.45 6.16
CA TRP A 207 2.68 18.83 5.80
C TRP A 207 2.51 19.09 4.31
N VAL A 208 2.98 18.19 3.44
CA VAL A 208 2.84 18.34 1.98
C VAL A 208 1.37 18.45 1.57
N ILE A 209 0.52 17.57 2.09
CA ILE A 209 -0.92 17.58 1.83
C ILE A 209 -1.54 18.89 2.35
N PHE A 210 -1.26 19.24 3.61
CA PHE A 210 -1.76 20.45 4.24
C PHE A 210 -1.36 21.72 3.47
N ALA A 211 -0.08 21.86 3.14
CA ALA A 211 0.43 23.00 2.39
C ALA A 211 -0.21 23.10 1.01
N THR A 212 -0.39 21.98 0.31
CA THR A 212 -1.03 21.95 -1.01
C THR A 212 -2.50 22.36 -0.94
N GLU A 213 -3.27 21.82 0.01
CA GLU A 213 -4.69 22.15 0.18
C GLU A 213 -4.91 23.61 0.59
N GLN A 214 -4.03 24.17 1.43
CA GLN A 214 -4.11 25.55 1.90
C GLN A 214 -3.54 26.58 0.91
N GLY A 215 -2.92 26.14 -0.20
CA GLY A 215 -2.33 27.02 -1.21
C GLY A 215 -0.90 27.47 -0.94
N TYR A 216 -0.22 26.85 0.03
CA TYR A 216 1.20 27.04 0.36
C TYR A 216 2.12 25.99 -0.29
N GLY A 217 1.59 25.20 -1.23
CA GLY A 217 2.30 24.10 -1.90
C GLY A 217 3.40 24.55 -2.87
N GLY A 218 3.33 25.77 -3.41
CA GLY A 218 4.25 26.27 -4.44
C GLY A 218 4.39 25.28 -5.60
N VAL A 219 5.63 25.12 -6.09
CA VAL A 219 5.98 24.21 -7.19
C VAL A 219 5.59 22.75 -6.88
N VAL A 220 5.78 22.31 -5.63
CA VAL A 220 5.43 20.93 -5.22
C VAL A 220 3.92 20.72 -5.32
N GLY A 221 3.12 21.69 -4.87
CA GLY A 221 1.67 21.63 -4.98
C GLY A 221 1.19 21.63 -6.44
N ASP A 222 1.81 22.43 -7.31
CA ASP A 222 1.47 22.47 -8.74
C ASP A 222 1.83 21.16 -9.44
N LEU A 223 2.99 20.57 -9.12
CA LEU A 223 3.40 19.26 -9.61
C LEU A 223 2.39 18.19 -9.18
N LEU A 224 2.01 18.13 -7.89
CA LEU A 224 1.07 17.14 -7.37
C LEU A 224 -0.33 17.26 -7.97
N ARG A 225 -0.72 18.46 -8.43
CA ARG A 225 -2.00 18.72 -9.13
C ARG A 225 -1.94 18.41 -10.62
N TRP A 226 -0.79 18.00 -11.14
CA TRP A 226 -0.63 17.72 -12.56
C TRP A 226 -1.54 16.58 -13.02
N LYS A 227 -2.39 16.86 -14.02
CA LYS A 227 -3.36 15.90 -14.57
C LYS A 227 -2.70 14.66 -15.20
N GLY A 228 -1.40 14.73 -15.55
CA GLY A 228 -0.65 13.58 -16.04
C GLY A 228 -0.63 12.41 -15.05
N PHE A 229 -0.62 12.70 -13.75
CA PHE A 229 -0.68 11.66 -12.71
C PHE A 229 -1.93 10.79 -12.78
N VAL A 230 -3.02 11.27 -13.38
CA VAL A 230 -4.24 10.46 -13.57
C VAL A 230 -3.96 9.21 -14.42
N VAL A 231 -3.09 9.31 -15.43
CA VAL A 231 -2.72 8.14 -16.26
C VAL A 231 -1.94 7.14 -15.43
N PHE A 232 -0.95 7.61 -14.67
CA PHE A 232 -0.15 6.77 -13.78
C PHE A 232 -1.03 6.06 -12.75
N THR A 233 -1.97 6.77 -12.11
CA THR A 233 -2.90 6.15 -11.14
C THR A 233 -3.75 5.04 -11.76
N ARG A 234 -4.18 5.19 -13.03
CA ARG A 234 -4.98 4.16 -13.72
C ARG A 234 -4.18 2.90 -14.05
N VAL A 235 -2.89 3.03 -14.34
CA VAL A 235 -2.01 1.92 -14.73
C VAL A 235 -1.27 1.32 -13.51
N ALA A 236 -1.19 2.05 -12.39
CA ALA A 236 -0.43 1.64 -11.20
C ALA A 236 -0.84 0.26 -10.67
N TYR A 237 -2.14 -0.04 -10.65
CA TYR A 237 -2.66 -1.33 -10.19
C TYR A 237 -2.18 -2.49 -11.10
N ALA A 238 -2.23 -2.30 -12.41
CA ALA A 238 -1.74 -3.29 -13.36
C ALA A 238 -0.22 -3.47 -13.28
N VAL A 239 0.55 -2.39 -13.12
CA VAL A 239 2.01 -2.47 -12.86
C VAL A 239 2.27 -3.28 -11.60
N TYR A 240 1.54 -2.97 -10.53
CA TYR A 240 1.69 -3.63 -9.26
C TYR A 240 1.47 -5.15 -9.36
N LEU A 241 0.44 -5.59 -10.09
CA LEU A 241 0.15 -7.02 -10.31
C LEU A 241 1.11 -7.72 -11.29
N THR A 242 1.60 -7.03 -12.32
CA THR A 242 2.40 -7.63 -13.41
C THR A 242 3.89 -7.68 -13.12
N GLN A 243 4.42 -6.81 -12.24
CA GLN A 243 5.85 -6.72 -11.96
C GLN A 243 6.44 -8.05 -11.44
N PHE A 244 5.77 -8.73 -10.50
CA PHE A 244 6.29 -9.95 -9.86
C PHE A 244 6.32 -11.16 -10.80
N PRO A 245 5.26 -11.44 -11.57
CA PRO A 245 5.31 -12.50 -12.59
C PRO A 245 6.44 -12.32 -13.60
N ILE A 246 6.66 -11.07 -14.06
CA ILE A 246 7.73 -10.76 -15.02
C ILE A 246 9.11 -10.93 -14.38
N PHE A 247 9.28 -10.43 -13.16
CA PHE A 247 10.50 -10.63 -12.38
C PHE A 247 10.82 -12.12 -12.20
N PHE A 248 9.85 -12.94 -11.78
CA PHE A 248 10.05 -14.38 -11.63
C PHE A 248 10.34 -15.10 -12.94
N TYR A 249 9.73 -14.67 -14.04
CA TYR A 249 10.04 -15.19 -15.37
C TYR A 249 11.49 -14.89 -15.77
N ASN A 250 11.95 -13.64 -15.58
CA ASN A 250 13.31 -13.23 -15.87
C ASN A 250 14.32 -14.01 -15.02
N VAL A 251 14.10 -14.07 -13.70
CA VAL A 251 14.96 -14.84 -12.79
C VAL A 251 14.97 -16.34 -13.16
N GLY A 252 13.81 -16.91 -13.47
CA GLY A 252 13.67 -18.32 -13.82
C GLY A 252 14.38 -18.72 -15.12
N THR A 253 14.53 -17.78 -16.06
CA THR A 253 15.18 -17.99 -17.37
C THR A 253 16.67 -17.65 -17.38
N THR A 254 17.20 -17.00 -16.35
CA THR A 254 18.63 -16.67 -16.22
C THR A 254 19.50 -17.93 -16.23
N ARG A 255 20.43 -18.01 -17.20
CA ARG A 255 21.35 -19.16 -17.38
C ARG A 255 22.80 -18.89 -16.97
N HIS A 256 23.17 -17.62 -16.82
CA HIS A 256 24.55 -17.21 -16.55
C HIS A 256 24.59 -16.25 -15.38
N SER A 257 25.71 -16.26 -14.64
CA SER A 257 25.96 -15.26 -13.61
C SER A 257 26.33 -13.93 -14.26
N HIS A 258 25.71 -12.85 -13.77
CA HIS A 258 26.07 -11.50 -14.15
C HIS A 258 27.04 -10.91 -13.12
N TYR A 259 28.07 -10.22 -13.60
CA TYR A 259 28.89 -9.38 -12.71
C TYR A 259 28.09 -8.13 -12.35
N TYR A 260 28.08 -7.80 -11.06
CA TYR A 260 27.40 -6.61 -10.59
C TYR A 260 27.98 -5.35 -11.26
N ARG A 261 27.10 -4.56 -11.88
CA ARG A 261 27.40 -3.25 -12.43
C ARG A 261 26.29 -2.29 -11.99
N PRO A 262 26.60 -1.02 -11.64
CA PRO A 262 25.60 -0.08 -11.13
C PRO A 262 24.38 0.13 -12.04
N TYR A 263 24.53 0.04 -13.37
CA TYR A 263 23.41 0.19 -14.30
C TYR A 263 22.40 -0.98 -14.23
N MET A 264 22.80 -2.14 -13.71
CA MET A 264 21.90 -3.30 -13.50
C MET A 264 20.85 -3.02 -12.42
N LEU A 265 21.00 -1.92 -11.65
CA LEU A 265 19.95 -1.43 -10.75
C LEU A 265 18.71 -0.93 -11.51
N PHE A 266 18.89 -0.55 -12.79
CA PHE A 266 17.83 -0.05 -13.66
C PHE A 266 17.79 -0.87 -14.94
N GLU A 267 17.33 -2.12 -14.84
CA GLU A 267 17.15 -3.02 -15.97
C GLU A 267 16.00 -2.52 -16.87
N MET A 268 16.33 -1.64 -17.82
CA MET A 268 15.35 -0.96 -18.68
C MET A 268 14.49 -1.93 -19.48
N GLY A 269 15.03 -3.11 -19.84
CA GLY A 269 14.29 -4.16 -20.53
C GLY A 269 13.14 -4.69 -19.67
N GLU A 270 13.41 -5.03 -18.40
CA GLU A 270 12.39 -5.51 -17.47
C GLU A 270 11.31 -4.46 -17.21
N VAL A 271 11.73 -3.21 -16.94
CA VAL A 271 10.78 -2.09 -16.73
C VAL A 271 9.88 -1.90 -17.95
N THR A 272 10.44 -1.97 -19.16
CA THR A 272 9.68 -1.83 -20.41
C THR A 272 8.66 -2.96 -20.56
N CYS A 273 9.05 -4.21 -20.29
CA CYS A 273 8.14 -5.36 -20.31
C CYS A 273 6.99 -5.20 -19.31
N ILE A 274 7.30 -4.74 -18.08
CA ILE A 274 6.29 -4.49 -17.04
C ILE A 274 5.31 -3.41 -17.51
N LEU A 275 5.79 -2.31 -18.08
CA LEU A 275 4.92 -1.23 -18.56
C LEU A 275 4.02 -1.68 -19.72
N ILE A 276 4.56 -2.42 -20.69
CA ILE A 276 3.78 -2.94 -21.82
C ILE A 276 2.70 -3.91 -21.33
N ALA A 277 3.07 -4.86 -20.45
CA ALA A 277 2.13 -5.81 -19.87
C ALA A 277 1.05 -5.11 -19.03
N ALA A 278 1.44 -4.11 -18.23
CA ALA A 278 0.51 -3.33 -17.43
C ALA A 278 -0.48 -2.55 -18.28
N VAL A 279 -0.02 -1.88 -19.34
CA VAL A 279 -0.91 -1.17 -20.28
C VAL A 279 -1.88 -2.14 -20.94
N GLY A 280 -1.39 -3.29 -21.41
CA GLY A 280 -2.24 -4.35 -21.96
C GLY A 280 -3.30 -4.83 -20.96
N MET A 281 -2.89 -5.09 -19.72
CA MET A 281 -3.80 -5.51 -18.64
C MET A 281 -4.85 -4.44 -18.31
N THR A 282 -4.44 -3.18 -18.24
CA THR A 282 -5.36 -2.06 -17.97
C THR A 282 -6.38 -1.89 -19.09
N LEU A 283 -5.96 -1.96 -20.36
CA LEU A 283 -6.85 -1.77 -21.50
C LEU A 283 -7.81 -2.95 -21.70
N LEU A 284 -7.35 -4.18 -21.50
CA LEU A 284 -8.13 -5.40 -21.77
C LEU A 284 -9.02 -5.82 -20.59
N PHE A 285 -8.60 -5.56 -19.35
CA PHE A 285 -9.31 -6.05 -18.16
C PHE A 285 -9.81 -4.92 -17.26
N ASP A 286 -8.94 -4.01 -16.82
CA ASP A 286 -9.32 -3.03 -15.78
C ASP A 286 -10.35 -2.02 -16.28
N LEU A 287 -10.12 -1.38 -17.43
CA LEU A 287 -11.04 -0.37 -17.96
C LEU A 287 -12.40 -0.97 -18.32
N PRO A 288 -12.50 -2.10 -19.04
CA PRO A 288 -13.79 -2.74 -19.30
C PRO A 288 -14.53 -3.13 -18.01
N ALA A 289 -13.84 -3.67 -17.02
CA ALA A 289 -14.45 -4.05 -15.74
C ALA A 289 -15.02 -2.82 -14.99
N GLN A 290 -14.31 -1.69 -15.02
CA GLN A 290 -14.79 -0.44 -14.44
C GLN A 290 -16.06 0.09 -15.14
N GLU A 291 -16.13 -0.01 -16.47
CA GLU A 291 -17.31 0.41 -17.23
C GLU A 291 -18.51 -0.53 -17.01
N ILE A 292 -18.29 -1.85 -16.96
CA ILE A 292 -19.34 -2.82 -16.61
C ILE A 292 -19.92 -2.50 -15.24
N LYS A 293 -19.08 -2.23 -14.24
CA LYS A 293 -19.52 -1.81 -12.90
C LYS A 293 -20.40 -0.56 -12.95
N LYS A 294 -20.00 0.46 -13.72
CA LYS A 294 -20.79 1.69 -13.89
C LYS A 294 -22.14 1.41 -14.52
N ILE A 295 -22.21 0.55 -15.53
CA ILE A 295 -23.46 0.19 -16.21
C ILE A 295 -24.39 -0.57 -15.27
N VAL A 296 -23.89 -1.58 -14.57
CA VAL A 296 -24.66 -2.39 -13.61
C VAL A 296 -25.22 -1.50 -12.49
N TRP A 297 -24.39 -0.59 -11.96
CA TRP A 297 -24.82 0.30 -10.88
C TRP A 297 -25.79 1.40 -11.36
N ARG A 298 -25.59 1.97 -12.56
CA ARG A 298 -26.53 2.94 -13.18
C ARG A 298 -27.90 2.32 -13.45
N ARG A 299 -27.96 1.04 -13.83
CA ARG A 299 -29.24 0.33 -13.98
C ARG A 299 -29.94 0.20 -12.62
N ARG A 300 -29.21 -0.05 -11.54
CA ARG A 300 -29.77 -0.15 -10.19
C ARG A 300 -30.35 1.15 -9.67
N THR A 301 -29.68 2.29 -9.87
CA THR A 301 -30.24 3.60 -9.46
C THR A 301 -31.49 3.96 -10.25
N LYS A 302 -31.51 3.74 -11.58
CA LYS A 302 -32.73 3.94 -12.37
C LYS A 302 -33.90 3.05 -11.93
N HIS A 303 -33.64 1.79 -11.56
CA HIS A 303 -34.68 0.87 -11.11
C HIS A 303 -35.23 1.23 -9.71
N VAL A 304 -34.39 1.78 -8.83
CA VAL A 304 -34.79 2.31 -7.52
C VAL A 304 -35.68 3.54 -7.69
N ASP A 305 -35.25 4.51 -8.52
CA ASP A 305 -36.00 5.75 -8.76
C ASP A 305 -37.41 5.45 -9.34
N VAL A 306 -37.51 4.52 -10.30
CA VAL A 306 -38.80 4.11 -10.91
C VAL A 306 -39.70 3.40 -9.89
N SER A 307 -39.16 2.52 -9.03
CA SER A 307 -39.96 1.82 -8.02
C SER A 307 -40.42 2.72 -6.86
N SER A 308 -39.63 3.74 -6.51
CA SER A 308 -40.02 4.75 -5.51
C SER A 308 -41.06 5.73 -6.04
N ASP A 309 -41.03 6.05 -7.34
CA ASP A 309 -42.06 6.87 -7.97
C ASP A 309 -43.38 6.09 -8.16
N GLU A 310 -43.33 4.82 -8.58
CA GLU A 310 -44.54 3.99 -8.67
C GLU A 310 -45.20 3.77 -7.29
N SER A 311 -44.43 3.46 -6.25
CA SER A 311 -44.98 3.28 -4.89
C SER A 311 -45.55 4.58 -4.27
N ASN A 312 -44.99 5.74 -4.61
CA ASN A 312 -45.55 7.04 -4.24
C ASN A 312 -46.79 7.41 -5.06
N LEU A 313 -46.86 7.03 -6.35
CA LEU A 313 -48.04 7.20 -7.20
C LEU A 313 -49.23 6.36 -6.71
N TYR A 314 -49.00 5.10 -6.33
CA TYR A 314 -50.05 4.24 -5.76
C TYR A 314 -50.56 4.73 -4.39
N ARG A 315 -49.69 5.25 -3.49
CA ARG A 315 -50.12 5.87 -2.21
C ARG A 315 -50.90 7.18 -2.39
N LYS A 316 -50.61 7.95 -3.44
CA LYS A 316 -51.35 9.19 -3.76
C LYS A 316 -52.74 8.90 -4.34
N TRP A 317 -52.92 7.75 -4.96
CA TRP A 317 -54.22 7.28 -5.48
C TRP A 317 -55.10 6.64 -4.41
N SER A 318 -54.54 5.90 -3.44
CA SER A 318 -55.36 5.25 -2.39
C SER A 318 -55.82 6.17 -1.26
N SER A 319 -55.37 7.44 -1.22
CA SER A 319 -55.75 8.42 -0.18
C SER A 319 -56.75 9.47 -0.67
N ARG A 320 -57.31 9.28 -1.89
CA ARG A 320 -58.36 10.12 -2.48
C ARG A 320 -59.67 9.36 -2.78
N GLY A 321 -59.87 8.20 -2.17
CA GLY A 321 -61.13 7.44 -2.22
C GLY A 321 -61.95 7.68 -0.97
#